data_AF-A0A978TDH0-F1
#
_entry.id   AF-A0A978TDH0-F1
#
_cell.length_a   1.000
_cell.length_b   1.000
_cell.length_c   1.000
_cell.angle_alpha   90.00
_cell.angle_beta   90.00
_cell.angle_gamma   90.00
#
_symmetry.space_group_name_H-M   'P 1'
#
loop_
_entity.id
_entity.type
_entity.pdbx_description
1 polymer ?
#
loop_
_entity_poly.entity_id
_entity_poly.type
_entity_poly.pdbx_seq_one_letter_code
_entity_poly.pdbx_strand_id
1 'polypeptide(L)'
;MGESVQTHRTVPPTWVKTLIAPLLVVSLGLHGLLLLAPVPSRPVTEAEEDSQPEEEFVDLLSIGTLPVAEPEPELPETAPPPESAPPPAQATAPTAPTQPLIPAAYPDTSPPDPSLADAPTPAEPAFTAEPQPSPPATFIQEEEVVEIFTRLTRGSGDSDFDSTETAFPYAAYATRQGIGEWSAAEQACFFTEISAESYVPHANVVSLRYLTRNVQFIESQDIPRTFPAPEFQINNLSGGYCGRPLFEILKGGQSSLFISVVGVGVGARGQQASGLVIIWSRDPRIG
;
A
#
# COMPACT_ATOMS: atom_id res chain seq x y z
N MET A 1 -9.86 -45.12 -19.16
CA MET A 1 -8.45 -45.30 -19.58
C MET A 1 -7.64 -44.35 -18.70
N GLY A 2 -6.81 -44.91 -17.81
CA GLY A 2 -6.10 -44.14 -16.79
C GLY A 2 -4.67 -43.86 -17.21
N GLU A 3 -4.31 -42.59 -17.32
CA GLU A 3 -2.93 -42.16 -17.59
C GLU A 3 -2.17 -42.09 -16.26
N SER A 4 -1.07 -42.84 -16.21
CA SER A 4 -0.20 -42.95 -15.06
C SER A 4 0.83 -41.82 -15.12
N VAL A 5 0.70 -40.82 -14.25
CA VAL A 5 1.68 -39.73 -14.11
C VAL A 5 2.98 -40.29 -13.53
N GLN A 6 3.99 -40.46 -14.38
CA GLN A 6 5.34 -40.82 -13.95
C GLN A 6 6.02 -39.59 -13.33
N THR A 7 6.13 -39.58 -12.01
CA THR A 7 6.95 -38.59 -11.29
C THR A 7 8.42 -38.98 -11.41
N HIS A 8 9.16 -38.23 -12.22
CA HIS A 8 10.62 -38.36 -12.30
C HIS A 8 11.26 -37.93 -10.97
N ARG A 9 11.56 -38.90 -10.11
CA ARG A 9 12.45 -38.69 -8.96
C ARG A 9 13.86 -38.41 -9.47
N THR A 10 14.27 -37.15 -9.43
CA THR A 10 15.66 -36.75 -9.69
C THR A 10 16.52 -37.20 -8.50
N VAL A 11 17.29 -38.26 -8.72
CA VAL A 11 18.28 -38.70 -7.73
C VAL A 11 19.45 -37.71 -7.82
N PRO A 12 19.77 -36.97 -6.74
CA PRO A 12 20.85 -36.00 -6.79
C PRO A 12 22.18 -36.73 -7.05
N PRO A 13 23.07 -36.14 -7.88
CA PRO A 13 24.36 -36.72 -8.19
C PRO A 13 25.16 -37.03 -6.93
N THR A 14 25.86 -38.16 -6.90
CA THR A 14 26.61 -38.64 -5.73
C THR A 14 27.67 -37.64 -5.24
N TRP A 15 28.23 -36.82 -6.13
CA TRP A 15 29.21 -35.78 -5.77
C TRP A 15 28.61 -34.65 -4.90
N VAL A 16 27.31 -34.35 -5.05
CA VAL A 16 26.62 -33.34 -4.23
C VAL A 16 26.57 -33.79 -2.77
N LYS A 17 26.31 -35.08 -2.53
CA LYS A 17 26.32 -35.65 -1.16
C LYS A 17 27.70 -35.57 -0.52
N THR A 18 28.76 -35.67 -1.30
CA THR A 18 30.15 -35.60 -0.82
C THR A 18 30.55 -34.18 -0.41
N LEU A 19 29.94 -33.14 -1.01
CA LEU A 19 30.23 -31.73 -0.69
C LEU A 19 29.41 -31.18 0.48
N ILE A 20 28.22 -31.73 0.75
CA ILE A 20 27.35 -31.25 1.83
C ILE A 20 28.01 -31.42 3.21
N ALA A 21 28.64 -32.57 3.47
CA ALA A 21 29.25 -32.86 4.76
C ALA A 21 30.35 -31.86 5.18
N PRO A 22 31.38 -31.56 4.36
CA PRO A 22 32.39 -30.58 4.75
C PRO A 22 31.83 -29.16 4.88
N LEU A 23 30.85 -28.76 4.06
CA LEU A 23 30.21 -27.45 4.15
C LEU A 23 29.45 -27.27 5.47
N LEU A 24 28.73 -28.30 5.93
CA LEU A 24 28.06 -28.27 7.23
C LEU A 24 29.06 -28.18 8.38
N VAL A 25 30.18 -28.90 8.32
CA VAL A 25 31.23 -28.83 9.34
C VAL A 25 31.84 -27.44 9.42
N VAL A 26 32.13 -26.80 8.27
CA VAL A 26 32.64 -25.42 8.23
C VAL A 26 31.61 -24.44 8.79
N SER A 27 30.34 -24.59 8.42
CA SER A 27 29.27 -23.72 8.91
C SER A 27 29.07 -23.81 10.43
N LEU A 28 28.99 -25.03 10.97
CA LEU A 28 28.90 -25.24 12.42
C LEU A 28 30.15 -24.76 13.16
N GLY A 29 31.34 -24.97 12.59
CA GLY A 29 32.59 -24.50 13.16
C GLY A 29 32.64 -22.97 13.24
N LEU A 30 32.23 -22.27 12.19
CA LEU A 30 32.21 -20.81 12.16
C LEU A 30 31.19 -20.23 13.15
N HIS A 31 29.98 -20.81 13.20
CA HIS A 31 28.96 -20.39 14.18
C HIS A 31 29.40 -20.67 15.61
N GLY A 32 30.03 -21.81 15.87
CA GLY A 32 30.61 -22.13 17.17
C GLY A 32 31.69 -21.11 17.56
N LEU A 33 32.59 -20.76 16.64
CA LEU A 33 33.64 -19.77 16.89
C LEU A 33 33.06 -18.39 17.22
N LEU A 34 32.00 -17.97 16.53
CA LEU A 34 31.28 -16.71 16.79
C LEU A 34 30.66 -16.68 18.19
N LEU A 35 30.16 -17.82 18.69
CA LEU A 35 29.61 -17.91 20.05
C LEU A 35 30.68 -17.90 21.14
N LEU A 36 31.92 -18.32 20.83
CA LEU A 36 33.05 -18.27 21.74
C LEU A 36 33.82 -16.94 21.70
N ALA A 37 33.58 -16.10 20.68
CA ALA A 37 34.19 -14.79 20.62
C ALA A 37 33.64 -13.92 21.76
N PRO A 38 34.48 -13.45 22.70
CA PRO A 38 34.02 -12.55 23.75
C PRO A 38 33.52 -11.28 23.07
N VAL A 39 32.25 -10.95 23.33
CA VAL A 39 31.66 -9.68 22.88
C VAL A 39 32.59 -8.57 23.36
N PRO A 40 33.12 -7.73 22.46
CA PRO A 40 33.97 -6.62 22.87
C PRO A 40 33.15 -5.75 23.81
N SER A 41 33.48 -5.79 25.09
CA SER A 41 32.91 -4.94 26.11
C SER A 41 33.17 -3.51 25.67
N ARG A 42 32.16 -2.86 25.10
CA ARG A 42 32.17 -1.42 24.92
C ARG A 42 32.42 -0.82 26.30
N PRO A 43 33.39 0.10 26.45
CA PRO A 43 33.51 0.84 27.70
C PRO A 43 32.17 1.53 27.95
N VAL A 44 31.59 1.23 29.10
CA VAL A 44 30.43 1.93 29.64
C VAL A 44 30.85 3.38 29.83
N THR A 45 30.39 4.25 28.94
CA THR A 45 30.29 5.67 29.23
C THR A 45 29.11 5.79 30.18
N GLU A 46 29.38 5.90 31.48
CA GLU A 46 28.44 6.49 32.44
C GLU A 46 28.27 7.95 32.02
N ALA A 47 27.31 8.20 31.14
CA ALA A 47 26.71 9.50 30.91
C ALA A 47 25.21 9.31 31.17
N GLU A 48 24.72 10.15 32.06
CA GLU A 48 23.41 10.09 32.70
C GLU A 48 22.24 9.81 31.74
N GLU A 49 21.42 8.89 32.23
CA GLU A 49 20.04 8.65 31.85
C GLU A 49 19.18 9.78 32.43
N ASP A 50 18.85 10.80 31.63
CA ASP A 50 17.51 11.40 31.61
C ASP A 50 17.35 12.33 30.40
N SER A 51 16.48 11.98 29.46
CA SER A 51 15.82 12.91 28.53
C SER A 51 14.71 12.17 27.81
N GLN A 52 13.52 12.31 28.37
CA GLN A 52 12.22 12.07 27.77
C GLN A 52 12.14 12.70 26.35
N PRO A 53 11.47 12.06 25.38
CA PRO A 53 10.87 12.80 24.27
C PRO A 53 9.48 13.28 24.70
N GLU A 54 9.41 14.38 25.44
CA GLU A 54 8.20 15.20 25.46
C GLU A 54 8.18 16.08 24.20
N GLU A 55 7.13 15.84 23.40
CA GLU A 55 6.46 16.72 22.46
C GLU A 55 7.15 18.06 22.13
N GLU A 56 7.85 18.08 20.99
CA GLU A 56 8.27 19.30 20.30
C GLU A 56 7.05 19.98 19.66
N PHE A 57 6.25 20.69 20.47
CA PHE A 57 5.41 21.76 19.98
C PHE A 57 6.29 22.98 19.71
N VAL A 58 6.70 23.16 18.46
CA VAL A 58 7.33 24.39 18.00
C VAL A 58 6.26 25.48 17.89
N ASP A 59 6.06 26.23 18.96
CA ASP A 59 5.30 27.49 18.94
C ASP A 59 6.22 28.62 18.44
N LEU A 60 6.11 28.95 17.15
CA LEU A 60 6.96 29.90 16.42
C LEU A 60 6.60 31.39 16.67
N LEU A 61 6.15 31.77 17.87
CA LEU A 61 5.70 33.14 18.14
C LEU A 61 6.01 33.59 19.58
N SER A 62 7.28 33.66 19.99
CA SER A 62 7.70 34.58 21.06
C SER A 62 9.21 34.82 21.11
N ILE A 63 9.62 35.91 20.47
CA ILE A 63 10.91 36.57 20.66
C ILE A 63 10.83 37.37 21.96
N GLY A 64 11.79 37.23 22.88
CA GLY A 64 11.91 38.17 24.00
C GLY A 64 12.90 37.85 25.13
N THR A 65 14.11 38.43 25.01
CA THR A 65 14.80 39.18 26.09
C THR A 65 15.37 38.45 27.33
N LEU A 66 16.69 38.18 27.28
CA LEU A 66 17.81 38.62 28.19
C LEU A 66 17.73 38.44 29.75
N PRO A 67 18.88 38.44 30.47
CA PRO A 67 19.27 37.38 31.42
C PRO A 67 19.37 37.79 32.91
N VAL A 68 19.85 36.86 33.74
CA VAL A 68 20.44 36.98 35.11
C VAL A 68 19.49 36.78 36.29
N ALA A 69 19.72 35.71 37.08
CA ALA A 69 20.25 35.78 38.46
C ALA A 69 20.11 34.41 39.18
N GLU A 70 21.23 33.90 39.69
CA GLU A 70 21.30 32.96 40.84
C GLU A 70 20.84 33.72 42.11
N PRO A 71 20.18 33.07 43.08
CA PRO A 71 20.94 32.50 44.20
C PRO A 71 20.39 31.16 44.76
N GLU A 72 21.25 30.55 45.56
CA GLU A 72 21.28 29.26 46.28
C GLU A 72 20.24 29.15 47.47
N PRO A 73 20.34 28.18 48.41
CA PRO A 73 19.48 26.99 48.57
C PRO A 73 18.69 26.93 49.91
N GLU A 74 17.65 26.08 50.05
CA GLU A 74 17.22 25.56 51.36
C GLU A 74 16.66 24.12 51.28
N LEU A 75 17.31 23.19 52.00
CA LEU A 75 16.77 21.90 52.48
C LEU A 75 16.18 22.11 53.90
N PRO A 76 15.66 21.08 54.61
CA PRO A 76 14.58 20.12 54.29
C PRO A 76 13.54 20.09 55.45
N GLU A 77 12.31 19.56 55.26
CA GLU A 77 11.57 18.99 56.41
C GLU A 77 10.47 18.00 55.99
N THR A 78 10.07 17.17 56.94
CA THR A 78 9.57 15.80 56.77
C THR A 78 8.08 15.67 57.12
N ALA A 79 7.39 14.75 56.42
CA ALA A 79 6.15 14.01 56.79
C ALA A 79 4.77 14.73 56.66
N PRO A 80 3.60 14.03 56.60
CA PRO A 80 3.31 12.58 56.72
C PRO A 80 2.32 12.05 55.60
N PRO A 81 1.46 10.99 55.76
CA PRO A 81 1.17 9.93 54.76
C PRO A 81 -0.05 10.21 53.83
N PRO A 82 -0.37 9.34 52.85
CA PRO A 82 -1.32 9.65 51.77
C PRO A 82 -2.78 9.72 52.22
N GLU A 83 -3.44 10.80 51.82
CA GLU A 83 -4.89 10.97 51.91
C GLU A 83 -5.59 10.13 50.83
N SER A 84 -6.63 9.42 51.25
CA SER A 84 -7.38 8.48 50.42
C SER A 84 -8.17 9.21 49.35
N ALA A 85 -7.98 8.81 48.09
CA ALA A 85 -8.70 9.34 46.94
C ALA A 85 -10.23 9.07 47.03
N PRO A 86 -11.08 10.01 46.57
CA PRO A 86 -12.53 9.81 46.47
C PRO A 86 -12.92 8.83 45.35
N PRO A 87 -14.13 8.24 45.40
CA PRO A 87 -14.57 7.17 44.49
C PRO A 87 -14.82 7.65 43.05
N PRO A 88 -14.83 6.74 42.06
CA PRO A 88 -14.85 7.09 40.64
C PRO A 88 -16.19 7.68 40.18
N ALA A 89 -16.09 8.68 39.30
CA ALA A 89 -17.21 9.28 38.58
C ALA A 89 -17.89 8.25 37.66
N GLN A 90 -19.22 8.25 37.66
CA GLN A 90 -20.05 7.38 36.84
C GLN A 90 -19.90 7.73 35.35
N ALA A 91 -19.60 6.71 34.55
CA ALA A 91 -19.60 6.77 33.10
C ALA A 91 -21.02 7.06 32.58
N THR A 92 -21.18 8.17 31.87
CA THR A 92 -22.36 8.45 31.05
C THR A 92 -22.22 7.72 29.72
N ALA A 93 -23.18 6.85 29.41
CA ALA A 93 -23.23 6.11 28.15
C ALA A 93 -23.55 7.06 26.97
N PRO A 94 -22.99 6.81 25.77
CA PRO A 94 -23.24 7.64 24.59
C PRO A 94 -24.64 7.39 24.03
N THR A 95 -25.36 8.48 23.81
CA THR A 95 -26.67 8.52 23.14
C THR A 95 -26.52 8.12 21.67
N ALA A 96 -27.32 7.15 21.22
CA ALA A 96 -27.37 6.70 19.83
C ALA A 96 -27.90 7.80 18.88
N PRO A 97 -27.45 7.85 17.61
CA PRO A 97 -27.94 8.81 16.63
C PRO A 97 -29.34 8.45 16.11
N THR A 98 -30.22 9.44 16.16
CA THR A 98 -31.57 9.46 15.60
C THR A 98 -31.55 9.23 14.09
N GLN A 99 -32.33 8.27 13.59
CA GLN A 99 -32.54 8.05 12.16
C GLN A 99 -33.25 9.25 11.50
N PRO A 100 -32.99 9.55 10.21
CA PRO A 100 -33.79 10.50 9.45
C PRO A 100 -35.12 9.85 9.02
N LEU A 101 -36.22 10.55 9.31
CA LEU A 101 -37.56 10.28 8.80
C LEU A 101 -37.61 10.49 7.27
N ILE A 102 -38.07 9.50 6.54
CA ILE A 102 -38.48 9.61 5.13
C ILE A 102 -39.98 9.95 5.09
N PRO A 103 -40.42 11.05 4.47
CA PRO A 103 -41.83 11.25 4.17
C PRO A 103 -42.24 10.45 2.93
N ALA A 104 -43.25 9.59 3.08
CA ALA A 104 -43.98 8.99 1.98
C ALA A 104 -45.06 9.97 1.50
N ALA A 105 -45.03 10.34 0.22
CA ALA A 105 -46.18 10.86 -0.51
C ALA A 105 -45.99 10.63 -2.03
N TYR A 106 -46.73 9.64 -2.54
CA TYR A 106 -47.14 9.56 -3.95
C TYR A 106 -48.28 10.58 -4.20
N PRO A 107 -48.54 11.04 -5.44
CA PRO A 107 -49.36 10.24 -6.33
C PRO A 107 -48.91 10.22 -7.80
N ASP A 108 -48.95 9.00 -8.33
CA ASP A 108 -49.52 8.58 -9.60
C ASP A 108 -50.22 9.68 -10.44
N THR A 109 -49.79 9.88 -11.69
CA THR A 109 -50.67 10.21 -12.83
C THR A 109 -49.91 10.17 -14.16
N SER A 110 -50.41 9.35 -15.07
CA SER A 110 -50.26 9.43 -16.53
C SER A 110 -51.58 8.90 -17.12
N PRO A 111 -51.92 9.14 -18.40
CA PRO A 111 -51.70 10.29 -19.29
C PRO A 111 -53.08 10.81 -19.82
N PRO A 112 -53.21 11.69 -20.85
CA PRO A 112 -53.08 11.24 -22.24
C PRO A 112 -52.47 12.27 -23.24
N ASP A 113 -51.85 11.75 -24.29
CA ASP A 113 -51.69 12.39 -25.61
C ASP A 113 -53.04 12.24 -26.35
N PRO A 114 -53.55 13.18 -27.19
CA PRO A 114 -52.90 13.58 -28.46
C PRO A 114 -53.12 15.06 -28.88
N SER A 115 -52.30 15.61 -29.77
CA SER A 115 -52.78 16.26 -31.02
C SER A 115 -51.64 16.94 -31.81
N LEU A 116 -51.69 16.68 -33.11
CA LEU A 116 -50.96 17.30 -34.22
C LEU A 116 -51.29 18.78 -34.45
N ALA A 117 -50.41 19.40 -35.24
CA ALA A 117 -50.44 20.73 -35.89
C ALA A 117 -50.15 21.92 -34.96
N ASP A 118 -49.30 22.88 -35.29
CA ASP A 118 -49.05 23.50 -36.59
C ASP A 118 -47.67 24.20 -36.57
N ALA A 119 -46.96 24.22 -37.70
CA ALA A 119 -45.80 25.11 -37.88
C ALA A 119 -46.31 26.54 -38.15
N PRO A 120 -45.51 27.62 -37.93
CA PRO A 120 -44.73 28.08 -39.09
C PRO A 120 -43.40 28.84 -38.81
N THR A 121 -42.53 28.74 -39.83
CA THR A 121 -41.57 29.75 -40.34
C THR A 121 -40.26 30.08 -39.59
N PRO A 122 -39.21 30.52 -40.33
CA PRO A 122 -37.83 30.09 -40.13
C PRO A 122 -36.97 31.21 -39.55
N ALA A 123 -36.17 30.88 -38.54
CA ALA A 123 -35.05 31.71 -38.10
C ALA A 123 -33.74 31.15 -38.67
N GLU A 124 -32.85 32.08 -38.99
CA GLU A 124 -31.59 31.95 -39.73
C GLU A 124 -30.68 30.79 -39.30
N PRO A 125 -29.80 30.29 -40.18
CA PRO A 125 -28.76 29.36 -39.78
C PRO A 125 -27.73 30.12 -38.94
N ALA A 126 -27.92 30.11 -37.62
CA ALA A 126 -26.81 30.29 -36.70
C ALA A 126 -25.85 29.13 -36.97
N PHE A 127 -24.64 29.45 -37.42
CA PHE A 127 -23.52 28.52 -37.48
C PHE A 127 -23.37 27.89 -36.10
N THR A 128 -23.95 26.70 -35.94
CA THR A 128 -23.62 25.81 -34.85
C THR A 128 -22.24 25.31 -35.21
N ALA A 129 -21.21 25.88 -34.59
CA ALA A 129 -19.90 25.28 -34.59
C ALA A 129 -20.10 23.85 -34.10
N GLU A 130 -19.86 22.89 -35.00
CA GLU A 130 -19.85 21.48 -34.69
C GLU A 130 -18.96 21.30 -33.44
N PRO A 131 -19.45 20.71 -32.34
CA PRO A 131 -18.62 20.50 -31.17
C PRO A 131 -17.42 19.70 -31.63
N GLN A 132 -16.26 20.37 -31.63
CA GLN A 132 -14.99 19.80 -31.99
C GLN A 132 -14.85 18.49 -31.21
N PRO A 133 -14.64 17.34 -31.87
CA PRO A 133 -14.54 16.07 -31.17
C PRO A 133 -13.45 16.22 -30.12
N SER A 134 -13.82 16.04 -28.85
CA SER A 134 -12.88 15.95 -27.75
C SER A 134 -11.76 15.00 -28.19
N PRO A 135 -10.48 15.38 -28.06
CA PRO A 135 -9.40 14.50 -28.44
C PRO A 135 -9.62 13.14 -27.74
N PRO A 136 -9.40 12.02 -28.45
CA PRO A 136 -9.51 10.71 -27.84
C PRO A 136 -8.65 10.72 -26.57
N ALA A 137 -9.16 10.13 -25.48
CA ALA A 137 -8.42 9.99 -24.24
C ALA A 137 -6.99 9.55 -24.58
N THR A 138 -6.01 10.41 -24.26
CA THR A 138 -4.61 10.13 -24.56
C THR A 138 -4.18 9.02 -23.62
N PHE A 139 -4.41 7.78 -24.04
CA PHE A 139 -3.86 6.61 -23.37
C PHE A 139 -2.34 6.79 -23.34
N ILE A 140 -1.78 6.77 -22.12
CA ILE A 140 -0.34 6.80 -21.91
C ILE A 140 0.27 5.67 -22.73
N GLN A 141 1.19 6.01 -23.64
CA GLN A 141 1.90 5.01 -24.43
C GLN A 141 2.68 4.11 -23.47
N GLU A 142 2.75 2.81 -23.78
CA GLU A 142 3.36 1.77 -22.93
C GLU A 142 4.77 2.16 -22.43
N GLU A 143 5.52 2.92 -23.23
CA GLU A 143 6.84 3.44 -22.90
C GLU A 143 6.83 4.53 -21.81
N GLU A 144 5.83 5.41 -21.78
CA GLU A 144 5.64 6.41 -20.72
C GLU A 144 5.20 5.74 -19.41
N VAL A 145 4.45 4.63 -19.47
CA VAL A 145 4.16 3.78 -18.31
C VAL A 145 5.47 3.25 -17.73
N VAL A 146 6.34 2.65 -18.56
CA VAL A 146 7.63 2.10 -18.10
C VAL A 146 8.51 3.16 -17.44
N GLU A 147 8.59 4.37 -18.00
CA GLU A 147 9.40 5.45 -17.43
C GLU A 147 8.84 5.95 -16.09
N ILE A 148 7.54 6.21 -16.01
CA ILE A 148 6.86 6.63 -14.78
C ILE A 148 7.11 5.60 -13.67
N PHE A 149 7.04 4.30 -13.99
CA PHE A 149 7.21 3.26 -12.98
C PHE A 149 8.65 2.95 -12.60
N THR A 150 9.63 3.31 -13.43
CA THR A 150 11.04 3.32 -13.00
C THR A 150 11.26 4.34 -11.85
N ARG A 151 10.34 5.30 -11.67
CA ARG A 151 10.37 6.25 -10.54
C ARG A 151 9.71 5.70 -9.28
N LEU A 152 8.75 4.76 -9.40
CA LEU A 152 8.11 4.10 -8.25
C LEU A 152 9.13 3.32 -7.41
N THR A 153 10.17 2.79 -8.04
CA THR A 153 11.13 1.85 -7.44
C THR A 153 12.37 2.53 -6.87
N ARG A 154 12.71 3.73 -7.36
CA ARG A 154 13.83 4.53 -6.85
C ARG A 154 13.40 5.36 -5.64
N GLY A 155 13.64 4.81 -4.45
CA GLY A 155 13.61 5.56 -3.19
C GLY A 155 14.45 6.84 -3.25
N SER A 156 14.23 7.78 -2.32
CA SER A 156 15.10 8.96 -2.14
C SER A 156 16.46 8.62 -1.53
N GLY A 157 16.72 7.35 -1.22
CA GLY A 157 18.03 6.78 -0.93
C GLY A 157 18.29 5.59 -1.85
N ASP A 158 19.57 5.25 -2.05
CA ASP A 158 20.08 4.28 -3.04
C ASP A 158 19.58 2.82 -2.92
N SER A 159 18.58 2.55 -2.07
CA SER A 159 17.99 1.22 -1.93
C SER A 159 16.89 1.01 -2.97
N ASP A 160 17.18 0.19 -3.97
CA ASP A 160 16.18 -0.34 -4.89
C ASP A 160 15.33 -1.38 -4.14
N PHE A 161 14.03 -1.11 -4.01
CA PHE A 161 13.09 -2.06 -3.38
C PHE A 161 12.43 -2.96 -4.43
N ASP A 162 12.65 -2.74 -5.72
CA ASP A 162 12.10 -3.57 -6.78
C ASP A 162 12.91 -4.86 -6.91
N SER A 163 12.25 -5.97 -6.62
CA SER A 163 12.80 -7.32 -6.76
C SER A 163 12.04 -8.12 -7.81
N THR A 164 11.32 -7.47 -8.74
CA THR A 164 10.63 -8.15 -9.84
C THR A 164 11.57 -9.03 -10.64
N GLU A 165 12.70 -8.50 -11.10
CA GLU A 165 13.58 -9.24 -12.00
C GLU A 165 14.42 -10.32 -11.30
N THR A 166 14.69 -10.13 -10.01
CA THR A 166 15.64 -10.97 -9.26
C THR A 166 14.96 -12.03 -8.40
N ALA A 167 13.71 -11.81 -7.97
CA ALA A 167 13.07 -12.63 -6.96
C ALA A 167 11.63 -13.05 -7.32
N PHE A 168 10.93 -12.34 -8.20
CA PHE A 168 9.57 -12.68 -8.60
C PHE A 168 9.57 -13.73 -9.74
N PRO A 169 8.67 -14.73 -9.74
CA PRO A 169 7.58 -14.96 -8.78
C PRO A 169 7.99 -15.75 -7.53
N TYR A 170 9.14 -16.42 -7.54
CA TYR A 170 9.53 -17.38 -6.50
C TYR A 170 9.40 -16.85 -5.06
N ALA A 171 10.01 -15.70 -4.76
CA ALA A 171 9.98 -15.13 -3.41
C ALA A 171 8.57 -14.75 -2.96
N ALA A 172 7.78 -14.15 -3.86
CA ALA A 172 6.39 -13.78 -3.58
C ALA A 172 5.49 -15.01 -3.42
N TYR A 173 5.75 -16.08 -4.17
CA TYR A 173 4.96 -17.30 -4.14
C TYR A 173 5.28 -18.18 -2.92
N ALA A 174 6.56 -18.39 -2.64
CA ALA A 174 7.04 -19.35 -1.65
C ALA A 174 7.16 -18.77 -0.23
N THR A 175 7.08 -17.44 -0.05
CA THR A 175 7.08 -16.86 1.29
C THR A 175 5.86 -17.28 2.08
N ARG A 176 5.98 -17.36 3.42
CA ARG A 176 4.84 -17.55 4.32
C ARG A 176 3.84 -16.41 4.10
N GLN A 177 2.54 -16.74 4.03
CA GLN A 177 1.47 -15.80 3.65
C GLN A 177 1.70 -15.15 2.26
N GLY A 178 2.46 -15.85 1.40
CA GLY A 178 2.71 -15.47 0.02
C GLY A 178 1.60 -15.91 -0.92
N ILE A 179 1.84 -15.71 -2.23
CA ILE A 179 0.86 -16.00 -3.28
C ILE A 179 0.47 -17.48 -3.30
N GLY A 180 1.41 -18.39 -2.97
CA GLY A 180 1.14 -19.83 -2.91
C GLY A 180 0.15 -20.25 -1.81
N GLU A 181 -0.09 -19.40 -0.81
CA GLU A 181 -1.09 -19.63 0.24
C GLU A 181 -2.45 -18.96 -0.07
N TRP A 182 -2.54 -18.14 -1.12
CA TRP A 182 -3.81 -17.52 -1.52
C TRP A 182 -4.78 -18.57 -2.05
N SER A 183 -6.08 -18.28 -1.95
CA SER A 183 -7.09 -19.13 -2.59
C SER A 183 -6.96 -19.07 -4.12
N ALA A 184 -7.36 -20.15 -4.81
CA ALA A 184 -7.34 -20.18 -6.27
C ALA A 184 -8.17 -19.04 -6.89
N ALA A 185 -9.29 -18.66 -6.26
CA ALA A 185 -10.11 -17.54 -6.70
C ALA A 185 -9.39 -16.19 -6.56
N GLU A 186 -8.61 -16.01 -5.50
CA GLU A 186 -7.80 -14.81 -5.30
C GLU A 186 -6.61 -14.74 -6.28
N GLN A 187 -5.93 -15.86 -6.53
CA GLN A 187 -4.89 -15.92 -7.56
C GLN A 187 -5.46 -15.58 -8.94
N ALA A 188 -6.62 -16.15 -9.29
CA ALA A 188 -7.31 -15.92 -10.55
C ALA A 188 -7.74 -14.46 -10.78
N CYS A 189 -7.81 -13.63 -9.74
CA CYS A 189 -8.05 -12.20 -9.90
C CYS A 189 -6.89 -11.49 -10.59
N PHE A 190 -5.65 -11.89 -10.31
CA PHE A 190 -4.46 -11.15 -10.73
C PHE A 190 -3.70 -11.86 -11.85
N PHE A 191 -3.81 -13.18 -11.90
CA PHE A 191 -3.08 -14.02 -12.83
C PHE A 191 -4.02 -14.97 -13.54
N THR A 192 -3.71 -15.26 -14.80
CA THR A 192 -4.28 -16.42 -15.49
C THR A 192 -3.57 -17.69 -15.04
N GLU A 193 -2.25 -17.60 -14.80
CA GLU A 193 -1.42 -18.67 -14.27
C GLU A 193 -0.37 -18.10 -13.31
N ILE A 194 -0.12 -18.77 -12.18
CA ILE A 194 0.93 -18.38 -11.23
C ILE A 194 1.50 -19.61 -10.53
N SER A 195 2.82 -19.67 -10.43
CA SER A 195 3.60 -20.72 -9.77
C SER A 195 4.85 -20.11 -9.12
N ALA A 196 5.69 -20.95 -8.50
CA ALA A 196 6.96 -20.49 -7.95
C ALA A 196 7.98 -20.15 -9.04
N GLU A 197 7.82 -20.67 -10.25
CA GLU A 197 8.79 -20.56 -11.34
C GLU A 197 8.35 -19.61 -12.45
N SER A 198 7.03 -19.42 -12.62
CA SER A 198 6.47 -18.67 -13.75
C SER A 198 5.13 -18.02 -13.38
N TYR A 199 4.77 -17.00 -14.14
CA TYR A 199 3.49 -16.32 -14.02
C TYR A 199 3.02 -15.78 -15.37
N VAL A 200 1.70 -15.67 -15.51
CA VAL A 200 1.03 -15.04 -16.63
C VAL A 200 -0.05 -14.12 -16.06
N PRO A 201 0.10 -12.79 -16.15
CA PRO A 201 -0.93 -11.86 -15.69
C PRO A 201 -2.13 -11.85 -16.65
N HIS A 202 -3.21 -11.16 -16.29
CA HIS A 202 -4.32 -10.90 -17.22
C HIS A 202 -3.89 -9.98 -18.37
N ALA A 203 -4.57 -10.09 -19.53
CA ALA A 203 -4.18 -9.37 -20.74
C ALA A 203 -4.24 -7.83 -20.65
N ASN A 204 -5.01 -7.29 -19.70
CA ASN A 204 -5.08 -5.85 -19.44
C ASN A 204 -4.10 -5.36 -18.37
N VAL A 205 -3.26 -6.24 -17.81
CA VAL A 205 -2.13 -5.84 -16.97
C VAL A 205 -1.02 -5.34 -17.88
N VAL A 206 -0.64 -4.08 -17.69
CA VAL A 206 0.43 -3.44 -18.48
C VAL A 206 1.78 -3.67 -17.83
N SER A 207 1.83 -3.73 -16.50
CA SER A 207 3.07 -3.88 -15.75
C SER A 207 2.80 -4.42 -14.35
N LEU A 208 3.78 -5.11 -13.78
CA LEU A 208 3.74 -5.71 -12.45
C LEU A 208 5.09 -5.52 -11.77
N ARG A 209 5.05 -4.99 -10.54
CA ARG A 209 6.24 -4.73 -9.71
C ARG A 209 6.13 -5.45 -8.37
N TYR A 210 7.15 -6.22 -8.01
CA TYR A 210 7.26 -6.87 -6.70
C TYR A 210 8.23 -6.08 -5.83
N LEU A 211 7.67 -5.32 -4.91
CA LEU A 211 8.42 -4.42 -4.04
C LEU A 211 8.64 -5.10 -2.68
N THR A 212 9.90 -5.25 -2.26
CA THR A 212 10.27 -5.75 -0.92
C THR A 212 10.14 -4.63 0.12
N ARG A 213 8.98 -3.97 0.12
CA ARG A 213 8.63 -2.84 0.97
C ARG A 213 7.23 -3.00 1.53
N ASN A 214 7.00 -2.46 2.72
CA ASN A 214 5.70 -2.54 3.38
C ASN A 214 4.60 -1.88 2.52
N VAL A 215 3.47 -2.57 2.38
CA VAL A 215 2.30 -2.15 1.60
C VAL A 215 1.83 -0.74 1.96
N GLN A 216 1.80 -0.40 3.25
CA GLN A 216 1.36 0.91 3.71
C GLN A 216 2.25 2.03 3.16
N PHE A 217 3.56 1.82 3.05
CA PHE A 217 4.47 2.80 2.46
C PHE A 217 4.31 2.91 0.94
N ILE A 218 4.03 1.79 0.27
CA ILE A 218 3.75 1.80 -1.17
C ILE A 218 2.51 2.68 -1.45
N GLU A 219 1.45 2.49 -0.67
CA GLU A 219 0.19 3.23 -0.83
C GLU A 219 0.30 4.70 -0.43
N SER A 220 0.94 4.99 0.71
CA SER A 220 0.96 6.36 1.28
C SER A 220 2.11 7.22 0.79
N GLN A 221 3.19 6.65 0.25
CA GLN A 221 4.38 7.39 -0.15
C GLN A 221 4.75 7.14 -1.61
N ASP A 222 4.89 5.87 -2.02
CA ASP A 222 5.47 5.58 -3.34
C ASP A 222 4.51 5.91 -4.49
N ILE A 223 3.22 5.57 -4.36
CA ILE A 223 2.19 5.93 -5.34
C ILE A 223 2.05 7.47 -5.44
N PRO A 224 1.82 8.22 -4.37
CA PRO A 224 1.75 9.69 -4.43
C PRO A 224 3.02 10.36 -4.98
N ARG A 225 4.19 9.82 -4.66
CA ARG A 225 5.47 10.35 -5.17
C ARG A 225 5.66 10.09 -6.67
N THR A 226 5.17 8.96 -7.17
CA THR A 226 5.24 8.58 -8.59
C THR A 226 4.28 9.41 -9.44
N PHE A 227 3.13 9.77 -8.86
CA PHE A 227 2.07 10.54 -9.51
C PHE A 227 1.84 11.87 -8.78
N PRO A 228 2.79 12.82 -8.87
CA PRO A 228 2.71 14.06 -8.12
C PRO A 228 1.59 14.97 -8.65
N ALA A 229 0.94 15.66 -7.72
CA ALA A 229 0.03 16.76 -8.04
C ALA A 229 0.81 17.98 -8.59
N PRO A 230 0.19 18.82 -9.45
CA PRO A 230 -1.20 18.75 -9.93
C PRO A 230 -1.37 17.97 -11.24
N GLU A 231 -0.29 17.45 -11.83
CA GLU A 231 -0.36 16.74 -13.12
C GLU A 231 -1.26 15.50 -13.04
N PHE A 232 -1.13 14.77 -11.92
CA PHE A 232 -1.91 13.59 -11.64
C PHE A 232 -2.83 13.79 -10.44
N GLN A 233 -4.00 13.15 -10.49
CA GLN A 233 -4.89 12.98 -9.34
C GLN A 233 -5.04 11.49 -9.05
N ILE A 234 -5.04 11.13 -7.78
CA ILE A 234 -5.08 9.74 -7.32
C ILE A 234 -6.38 9.52 -6.56
N ASN A 235 -7.24 8.69 -7.11
CA ASN A 235 -8.51 8.32 -6.49
C ASN A 235 -8.42 6.90 -5.96
N ASN A 236 -8.60 6.71 -4.65
CA ASN A 236 -8.77 5.37 -4.09
C ASN A 236 -10.22 4.91 -4.31
N LEU A 237 -10.40 3.88 -5.13
CA LEU A 237 -11.72 3.38 -5.53
C LEU A 237 -12.33 2.53 -4.41
N SER A 238 -13.53 2.90 -3.98
CA SER A 238 -14.28 2.14 -2.97
C SER A 238 -14.53 0.69 -3.44
N GLY A 239 -14.38 -0.25 -2.50
CA GLY A 239 -14.50 -1.68 -2.77
C GLY A 239 -13.23 -2.35 -3.33
N GLY A 240 -12.30 -1.58 -3.89
CA GLY A 240 -11.04 -2.09 -4.41
C GLY A 240 -11.22 -3.12 -5.54
N TYR A 241 -10.24 -4.01 -5.72
CA TYR A 241 -10.30 -5.16 -6.62
C TYR A 241 -9.89 -6.43 -5.88
N CYS A 242 -10.77 -7.44 -5.86
CA CYS A 242 -10.60 -8.67 -5.09
C CYS A 242 -10.23 -8.45 -3.60
N GLY A 243 -10.85 -7.44 -2.99
CA GLY A 243 -10.62 -7.06 -1.60
C GLY A 243 -9.23 -6.47 -1.34
N ARG A 244 -8.58 -5.94 -2.38
CA ARG A 244 -7.30 -5.22 -2.30
C ARG A 244 -7.48 -3.78 -2.78
N PRO A 245 -6.74 -2.80 -2.24
CA PRO A 245 -6.82 -1.41 -2.68
C PRO A 245 -6.64 -1.28 -4.19
N LEU A 246 -7.47 -0.45 -4.81
CA LEU A 246 -7.43 -0.12 -6.24
C LEU A 246 -7.42 1.40 -6.37
N PHE A 247 -6.39 1.93 -6.98
CA PHE A 247 -6.24 3.36 -7.25
C PHE A 247 -6.53 3.63 -8.73
N GLU A 248 -7.25 4.69 -9.01
CA GLU A 248 -7.38 5.27 -10.34
C GLU A 248 -6.48 6.51 -10.43
N ILE A 249 -5.66 6.54 -11.47
CA ILE A 249 -4.79 7.69 -11.75
C ILE A 249 -5.44 8.50 -12.87
N LEU A 250 -5.75 9.75 -12.58
CA LEU A 250 -6.28 10.70 -13.54
C LEU A 250 -5.17 11.65 -14.02
N LYS A 251 -5.09 11.87 -15.33
CA LYS A 251 -4.25 12.93 -15.94
C LYS A 251 -5.18 13.88 -16.69
N GLY A 252 -5.20 15.16 -16.29
CA GLY A 252 -6.14 16.13 -16.86
C GLY A 252 -7.63 15.78 -16.65
N GLY A 253 -7.96 15.06 -15.57
CA GLY A 253 -9.33 14.63 -15.25
C GLY A 253 -9.83 13.38 -16.00
N GLN A 254 -8.99 12.77 -16.85
CA GLN A 254 -9.30 11.52 -17.54
C GLN A 254 -8.55 10.34 -16.91
N SER A 255 -9.23 9.19 -16.80
CA SER A 255 -8.62 7.96 -16.30
C SER A 255 -7.51 7.50 -17.23
N SER A 256 -6.30 7.46 -16.67
CA SER A 256 -5.11 7.10 -17.40
C SER A 256 -4.70 5.64 -17.17
N LEU A 257 -4.75 5.18 -15.92
CA LEU A 257 -4.41 3.82 -15.53
C LEU A 257 -5.01 3.49 -14.16
N PHE A 258 -5.02 2.20 -13.81
CA PHE A 258 -5.45 1.72 -12.51
C PHE A 258 -4.33 0.92 -11.85
N ILE A 259 -4.22 0.99 -10.53
CA ILE A 259 -3.16 0.35 -9.76
C ILE A 259 -3.79 -0.47 -8.64
N SER A 260 -3.58 -1.79 -8.64
CA SER A 260 -3.86 -2.63 -7.48
C SER A 260 -2.60 -2.80 -6.64
N VAL A 261 -2.74 -2.65 -5.31
CA VAL A 261 -1.65 -2.97 -4.37
C VAL A 261 -2.04 -4.19 -3.58
N VAL A 262 -1.25 -5.26 -3.71
CA VAL A 262 -1.54 -6.55 -3.09
C VAL A 262 -0.41 -6.90 -2.13
N GLY A 263 -0.72 -6.96 -0.83
CA GLY A 263 0.25 -7.38 0.16
C GLY A 263 0.61 -8.86 0.07
N VAL A 264 1.91 -9.13 0.09
CA VAL A 264 2.53 -10.46 0.00
C VAL A 264 3.45 -10.66 1.21
N GLY A 265 3.35 -11.81 1.86
CA GLY A 265 4.22 -12.16 2.97
C GLY A 265 3.60 -11.86 4.33
N VAL A 266 4.45 -11.92 5.36
CA VAL A 266 4.01 -11.80 6.76
C VAL A 266 3.48 -10.40 7.09
N GLY A 267 2.37 -10.37 7.83
CA GLY A 267 1.77 -9.13 8.34
C GLY A 267 0.24 -9.17 8.30
N ALA A 268 -0.40 -8.23 8.99
CA ALA A 268 -1.84 -8.02 8.83
C ALA A 268 -2.15 -7.51 7.41
N ARG A 269 -3.41 -7.65 6.97
CA ARG A 269 -3.84 -7.13 5.66
C ARG A 269 -3.61 -5.61 5.59
N GLY A 270 -2.88 -5.15 4.57
CA GLY A 270 -2.47 -3.75 4.43
C GLY A 270 -1.16 -3.39 5.13
N GLN A 271 -0.55 -4.34 5.86
CA GLN A 271 0.71 -4.17 6.58
C GLN A 271 1.73 -5.25 6.24
N GLN A 272 1.52 -6.00 5.15
CA GLN A 272 2.48 -7.01 4.73
C GLN A 272 3.83 -6.38 4.40
N ALA A 273 4.90 -7.11 4.70
CA ALA A 273 6.29 -6.66 4.52
C ALA A 273 6.69 -6.44 3.06
N SER A 274 5.96 -7.02 2.10
CA SER A 274 6.17 -6.81 0.67
C SER A 274 4.84 -6.53 -0.03
N GLY A 275 4.90 -5.80 -1.13
CA GLY A 275 3.74 -5.45 -1.94
C GLY A 275 3.95 -5.79 -3.40
N LEU A 276 2.91 -6.32 -4.02
CA LEU A 276 2.81 -6.48 -5.45
C LEU A 276 1.97 -5.32 -6.01
N VAL A 277 2.57 -4.51 -6.86
CA VAL A 277 1.92 -3.38 -7.53
C VAL A 277 1.57 -3.82 -8.95
N ILE A 278 0.28 -3.95 -9.24
CA ILE A 278 -0.22 -4.42 -10.53
C ILE A 278 -0.90 -3.25 -11.23
N ILE A 279 -0.50 -2.98 -12.46
CA ILE A 279 -0.96 -1.82 -13.22
C ILE A 279 -1.83 -2.31 -14.36
N TRP A 280 -3.00 -1.72 -14.48
CA TRP A 280 -4.02 -2.08 -15.44
C TRP A 280 -4.24 -0.94 -16.42
N SER A 281 -4.42 -1.28 -17.70
CA SER A 281 -4.78 -0.33 -18.76
C SER A 281 -6.25 0.14 -18.68
N ARG A 282 -7.08 -0.59 -17.94
CA ARG A 282 -8.51 -0.34 -17.73
C ARG A 282 -8.94 -0.87 -16.37
N ASP A 283 -10.09 -0.43 -15.88
CA ASP A 283 -10.64 -0.88 -14.60
C ASP A 283 -10.79 -2.42 -14.59
N PRO A 284 -10.04 -3.16 -13.74
CA PRO A 284 -10.08 -4.62 -13.73
C PRO A 284 -11.41 -5.18 -13.22
N ARG A 285 -12.29 -4.36 -12.64
CA ARG A 285 -13.62 -4.77 -12.19
C ARG A 285 -14.62 -4.96 -13.34
N ILE A 286 -14.35 -4.35 -14.48
CA ILE A 286 -15.32 -4.28 -15.60
C ILE A 286 -15.12 -5.43 -16.60
N GLY A 287 -13.99 -6.15 -16.53
CA GLY A 287 -13.76 -7.43 -17.24
C GLY A 287 -13.96 -7.40 -18.75
#